data_AF-A0A8T4SMW7-F1
#
_entry.id   AF-A0A8T4SMW7-F1
#
_cell.length_a   1.000
_cell.length_b   1.000
_cell.length_c   1.000
_cell.angle_alpha   90.00
_cell.angle_beta   90.00
_cell.angle_gamma   90.00
#
_symmetry.space_group_name_H-M   'P 1'
#
loop_
_entity.id
_entity.type
_entity.pdbx_description
1 polymer ?
#
loop_
_entity_poly.entity_id
_entity_poly.type
_entity_poly.pdbx_seq_one_letter_code
_entity_poly.pdbx_strand_id
1 'polypeptide(L)'
;MIKENKNQLIIISLVAIMAIVLLAVGNKTPLQGAVVDQIRHVETFEPQCVDDDPDEIYNQFGMVQLRSTQYLDYCRGSTLIQRYCRTGGKIGIADYPCPNGCREGVCL
;
A
#
# COMPACT_ATOMS: atom_id res chain seq x y z
N MET A 1 40.00 -21.08 -60.38
CA MET A 1 39.06 -20.12 -60.98
C MET A 1 37.67 -20.42 -60.42
N ILE A 2 37.25 -19.71 -59.37
CA ILE A 2 35.92 -19.87 -58.79
C ILE A 2 34.96 -19.05 -59.66
N LYS A 3 34.06 -19.74 -60.37
CA LYS A 3 33.01 -19.08 -61.16
C LYS A 3 31.96 -18.59 -60.18
N GLU A 4 32.17 -17.41 -59.61
CA GLU A 4 31.19 -16.80 -58.70
C GLU A 4 29.88 -16.60 -59.43
N ASN A 5 28.82 -17.24 -58.93
CA ASN A 5 27.50 -17.13 -59.51
C ASN A 5 26.94 -15.77 -59.11
N LYS A 6 26.51 -14.95 -60.09
CA LYS A 6 25.97 -13.60 -59.88
C LYS A 6 24.88 -13.57 -58.80
N ASN A 7 24.13 -14.66 -58.66
CA ASN A 7 23.10 -14.83 -57.65
C ASN A 7 23.65 -14.93 -56.21
N GLN A 8 24.83 -15.55 -56.02
CA GLN A 8 25.47 -15.61 -54.71
C GLN A 8 25.98 -14.23 -54.25
N LEU A 9 26.50 -13.43 -55.18
CA LEU A 9 26.96 -12.07 -54.89
C LEU A 9 25.80 -11.17 -54.41
N ILE A 10 24.61 -11.34 -55.00
CA ILE A 10 23.40 -10.59 -54.62
C ILE A 10 22.94 -11.00 -53.22
N ILE A 11 22.94 -12.30 -52.90
CA ILE A 11 22.50 -12.80 -51.58
C ILE A 11 23.43 -12.31 -50.48
N ILE A 12 24.75 -12.38 -50.69
CA ILE A 12 25.75 -11.93 -49.71
C ILE A 12 25.59 -10.42 -49.45
N SER A 13 25.35 -9.63 -50.50
CA SER A 13 25.10 -8.19 -50.39
C SER A 13 23.84 -7.88 -49.57
N LEU A 14 22.73 -8.58 -49.83
CA LEU A 14 21.48 -8.36 -49.11
C LEU A 14 21.59 -8.73 -47.62
N VAL A 15 22.24 -9.85 -47.31
CA VAL A 15 22.45 -10.28 -45.91
C VAL A 15 23.32 -9.28 -45.16
N ALA A 16 24.40 -8.79 -45.79
CA ALA A 16 25.27 -7.78 -45.19
C ALA A 16 24.52 -6.47 -44.91
N ILE A 17 23.69 -6.00 -45.86
CA ILE A 17 22.89 -4.78 -45.68
C ILE A 17 21.88 -4.95 -44.54
N MET A 18 21.18 -6.08 -44.48
CA MET A 18 20.21 -6.35 -43.40
C MET A 18 20.87 -6.38 -42.02
N ALA A 19 22.07 -6.97 -41.91
CA ALA A 19 22.83 -6.98 -40.66
C ALA A 19 23.28 -5.56 -40.24
N ILE A 20 23.70 -4.73 -41.19
CA ILE A 20 24.10 -3.34 -40.93
C ILE A 20 22.89 -2.51 -40.48
N VAL A 21 21.74 -2.68 -41.12
CA VAL A 21 20.50 -1.97 -40.75
C VAL A 21 20.06 -2.38 -39.34
N LEU A 22 20.12 -3.67 -39.00
CA LEU A 22 19.80 -4.15 -37.64
C LEU A 22 20.74 -3.56 -36.58
N LEU A 23 22.03 -3.40 -36.89
CA LEU A 23 23.01 -2.78 -35.98
C LEU A 23 22.84 -1.26 -35.87
N ALA A 24 22.47 -0.59 -36.95
CA ALA A 24 22.27 0.86 -36.97
C ALA A 24 20.95 1.30 -36.33
N VAL A 25 19.91 0.45 -36.42
CA VAL A 25 18.58 0.69 -35.87
C VAL A 25 18.40 0.00 -34.50
N GLY A 26 19.41 -0.74 -34.02
CA GLY A 26 19.45 -1.35 -32.70
C GLY A 26 19.12 -0.33 -31.62
N ASN A 27 17.92 -0.49 -31.07
CA ASN A 27 17.27 0.42 -30.12
C ASN A 27 18.23 0.85 -29.01
N LYS A 28 18.64 2.13 -29.03
CA LYS A 28 19.08 2.82 -27.82
C LYS A 28 17.84 3.11 -26.97
N THR A 29 17.24 2.08 -26.38
CA THR A 29 16.37 2.32 -25.23
C THR A 29 17.28 2.84 -24.13
N PRO A 30 17.16 4.10 -23.67
CA PRO A 30 17.83 4.51 -22.47
C PRO A 30 17.29 3.61 -21.36
N LEU A 31 18.16 2.80 -20.76
CA LEU A 31 17.88 2.16 -19.48
C LEU A 31 17.83 3.29 -18.46
N GLN A 32 16.70 3.97 -18.36
CA GLN A 32 16.39 4.83 -17.23
C GLN A 32 16.29 3.91 -16.02
N GLY A 33 17.39 3.83 -15.26
CA GLY A 33 17.34 3.31 -13.90
C GLY A 33 16.33 4.12 -13.09
N ALA A 34 15.61 3.46 -12.20
CA ALA A 34 14.83 4.15 -11.20
C ALA A 34 15.81 4.91 -10.27
N VAL A 35 15.64 6.22 -10.16
CA VAL A 35 16.18 6.96 -9.01
C VAL A 35 15.48 6.41 -7.78
N VAL A 36 16.22 5.75 -6.89
CA VAL A 36 15.75 5.49 -5.53
C VAL A 36 15.83 6.84 -4.83
N ASP A 37 14.71 7.55 -4.80
CA ASP A 37 14.54 8.73 -3.98
C ASP A 37 14.49 8.28 -2.51
N GLN A 38 15.66 8.06 -1.92
CA GLN A 38 15.77 7.95 -0.47
C GLN A 38 15.63 9.35 0.13
N ILE A 39 14.44 9.93 0.01
CA ILE A 39 13.96 10.78 1.09
C ILE A 39 13.93 9.85 2.29
N ARG A 40 14.91 10.03 3.17
CA ARG A 40 14.81 9.57 4.54
C ARG A 40 13.63 10.33 5.15
N HIS A 41 12.42 9.87 4.85
CA HIS A 41 11.30 10.05 5.74
C HIS A 41 11.81 9.43 7.02
N VAL A 42 12.27 10.28 7.94
CA VAL A 42 12.01 10.01 9.33
C VAL A 42 10.48 10.01 9.38
N GLU A 43 9.88 8.86 9.05
CA GLU A 43 8.62 8.49 9.66
C GLU A 43 8.98 8.55 11.14
N THR A 44 8.74 9.71 11.75
CA THR A 44 8.29 9.72 13.13
C THR A 44 7.22 8.66 13.13
N PHE A 45 7.56 7.50 13.70
CA PHE A 45 6.61 6.42 13.91
C PHE A 45 5.58 6.99 14.87
N GLU A 46 4.67 7.80 14.32
CA GLU A 46 3.47 8.26 14.97
C GLU A 46 2.81 6.97 15.43
N PRO A 47 2.54 6.81 16.73
CA PRO A 47 1.84 5.64 17.20
C PRO A 47 0.54 5.54 16.41
N GLN A 48 0.48 4.59 15.48
CA GLN A 48 -0.68 4.37 14.64
C GLN A 48 -1.77 3.86 15.57
N CYS A 49 -2.68 4.77 15.91
CA CYS A 49 -3.96 4.47 16.50
C CYS A 49 -4.96 4.44 15.35
N VAL A 50 -5.59 3.29 15.15
CA VAL A 50 -6.63 3.09 14.15
C VAL A 50 -7.91 2.74 14.88
N ASP A 51 -8.96 3.49 14.58
CA ASP A 51 -10.30 3.37 15.13
C ASP A 51 -11.19 2.74 14.05
N ASP A 52 -11.93 1.67 14.35
CA ASP A 52 -12.83 1.06 13.37
C ASP A 52 -14.22 1.69 13.34
N ASP A 53 -14.60 2.45 14.38
CA ASP A 53 -15.86 3.17 14.50
C ASP A 53 -15.65 4.66 14.82
N PRO A 54 -15.00 5.43 13.92
CA PRO A 54 -14.63 6.83 14.16
C PRO A 54 -15.82 7.79 14.36
N ASP A 55 -17.03 7.36 14.01
CA ASP A 55 -18.28 8.10 14.23
C ASP A 55 -18.92 7.83 15.60
N GLU A 56 -18.28 7.00 16.44
CA GLU A 56 -18.66 6.65 17.81
C GLU A 56 -20.09 6.07 17.92
N ILE A 57 -20.36 5.01 17.16
CA ILE A 57 -21.71 4.41 17.05
C ILE A 57 -21.96 3.44 18.20
N TYR A 58 -22.63 3.90 19.26
CA TYR A 58 -22.80 3.16 20.53
C TYR A 58 -23.55 1.81 20.46
N ASN A 59 -24.36 1.58 19.42
CA ASN A 59 -25.10 0.33 19.21
C ASN A 59 -24.39 -0.63 18.23
N GLN A 60 -23.15 -0.34 17.86
CA GLN A 60 -22.28 -1.17 17.06
C GLN A 60 -21.01 -1.49 17.86
N PHE A 61 -20.42 -2.65 17.59
CA PHE A 61 -19.15 -3.01 18.20
C PHE A 61 -18.04 -2.10 17.67
N GLY A 62 -17.26 -1.54 18.58
CA GLY A 62 -16.08 -0.71 18.30
C GLY A 62 -14.79 -1.30 18.88
N MET A 63 -13.68 -0.98 18.23
CA MET A 63 -12.33 -1.32 18.66
C MET A 63 -11.32 -0.26 18.26
N VAL A 64 -10.26 -0.18 19.04
CA VAL A 64 -9.07 0.61 18.71
C VAL A 64 -7.85 -0.30 18.62
N GLN A 65 -7.14 -0.17 17.50
CA GLN A 65 -5.84 -0.77 17.28
C GLN A 65 -4.76 0.27 17.58
N LEU A 66 -3.94 0.04 18.60
CA LEU A 66 -2.73 0.83 18.85
C LEU A 66 -1.50 -0.05 18.61
N ARG A 67 -0.74 0.26 17.54
CA ARG A 67 0.39 -0.57 17.07
C ARG A 67 -0.08 -2.01 16.80
N SER A 68 0.34 -2.97 17.63
CA SER A 68 -0.02 -4.39 17.54
C SER A 68 -1.02 -4.84 18.62
N THR A 69 -1.56 -3.92 19.42
CA THR A 69 -2.50 -4.23 20.50
C THR A 69 -3.90 -3.73 20.15
N GLN A 70 -4.90 -4.60 20.37
CA GLN A 70 -6.32 -4.30 20.20
C GLN A 70 -6.96 -3.97 21.53
N TYR A 71 -7.87 -3.00 21.50
CA TYR A 71 -8.64 -2.56 22.64
C TYR A 71 -10.10 -2.44 22.23
N LEU A 72 -10.93 -3.36 22.71
CA LEU A 72 -12.36 -3.42 22.39
C LEU A 72 -13.20 -2.53 23.29
N ASP A 73 -14.33 -2.09 22.80
CA ASP A 73 -15.35 -1.53 23.65
C ASP A 73 -15.91 -2.58 24.61
N TYR A 74 -16.32 -2.15 25.81
CA TYR A 74 -16.82 -3.09 26.80
C TYR A 74 -17.83 -2.46 27.75
N CYS A 75 -18.69 -3.30 28.31
CA CYS A 75 -19.72 -2.87 29.23
C CYS A 75 -19.24 -2.89 30.68
N ARG A 76 -19.57 -1.83 31.41
CA ARG A 76 -19.49 -1.75 32.87
C ARG A 76 -20.88 -1.49 33.42
N GLY A 77 -21.61 -2.56 33.78
CA GLY A 77 -23.02 -2.45 34.14
C GLY A 77 -23.85 -2.02 32.93
N SER A 78 -24.63 -0.94 33.07
CA SER A 78 -25.41 -0.32 31.98
C SER A 78 -24.65 0.78 31.23
N THR A 79 -23.35 0.94 31.48
CA THR A 79 -22.51 1.95 30.83
C THR A 79 -21.59 1.26 29.81
N LEU A 80 -21.58 1.76 28.58
CA LEU A 80 -20.59 1.44 27.58
C LEU A 80 -19.30 2.20 27.87
N ILE A 81 -18.18 1.50 27.92
CA ILE A 81 -16.85 2.08 27.97
C ILE A 81 -16.28 1.99 26.56
N GLN A 82 -16.36 3.12 25.85
CA GLN A 82 -15.91 3.25 24.48
C GLN A 82 -14.45 3.66 24.43
N ARG A 83 -13.72 3.12 23.48
CA ARG A 83 -12.34 3.46 23.18
C ARG A 83 -12.30 4.09 21.80
N TYR A 84 -11.50 5.15 21.67
CA TYR A 84 -11.37 5.86 20.39
C TYR A 84 -9.94 6.39 20.22
N CYS A 85 -9.58 6.78 19.01
CA CYS A 85 -8.29 7.41 18.74
C CYS A 85 -8.32 8.93 18.92
N ARG A 86 -7.51 9.44 19.87
CA ARG A 86 -7.29 10.87 20.09
C ARG A 86 -6.29 11.45 19.10
N THR A 87 -6.33 12.78 18.94
CA THR A 87 -5.29 13.54 18.27
C THR A 87 -3.90 13.20 18.84
N GLY A 88 -2.95 12.85 17.97
CA GLY A 88 -1.61 12.40 18.36
C GLY A 88 -1.47 10.90 18.63
N GLY A 89 -2.42 10.09 18.15
CA GLY A 89 -2.27 8.63 18.09
C GLY A 89 -2.35 7.92 19.44
N LYS A 90 -3.09 8.48 20.40
CA LYS A 90 -3.29 7.89 21.73
C LYS A 90 -4.71 7.37 21.89
N ILE A 91 -4.88 6.35 22.71
CA ILE A 91 -6.22 5.84 23.05
C ILE A 91 -6.91 6.81 24.00
N GLY A 92 -8.13 7.18 23.64
CA GLY A 92 -9.12 7.82 24.49
C GLY A 92 -10.11 6.81 25.06
N ILE A 93 -10.77 7.21 26.14
CA ILE A 93 -11.86 6.45 26.75
C ILE A 93 -13.02 7.42 26.98
N ALA A 94 -14.23 6.98 26.64
CA ALA A 94 -15.49 7.67 26.93
C ALA A 94 -16.44 6.71 27.63
N ASP A 95 -17.22 7.25 28.57
CA ASP A 95 -18.25 6.50 29.28
C ASP A 95 -19.61 6.96 28.75
N TYR A 96 -20.40 6.04 28.21
CA TYR A 96 -21.73 6.32 27.68
C TYR A 96 -22.81 5.50 28.39
N PRO A 97 -23.77 6.13 29.09
CA PRO A 97 -24.86 5.40 29.74
C PRO A 97 -25.86 4.87 28.71
N CYS A 98 -25.96 3.55 28.56
CA CYS A 98 -26.88 2.91 27.63
C CYS A 98 -28.31 2.87 28.19
N PRO A 99 -29.32 3.46 27.52
CA PRO A 99 -30.69 3.53 28.02
C PRO A 99 -31.35 2.16 28.27
N ASN A 100 -31.08 1.17 27.41
CA ASN A 100 -31.66 -0.17 27.53
C ASN A 100 -30.66 -1.22 28.05
N GLY A 101 -29.55 -0.76 28.62
CA GLY A 101 -28.47 -1.62 29.09
C GLY A 101 -27.36 -1.83 28.04
N CYS A 102 -26.27 -2.45 28.50
CA CYS A 102 -25.08 -2.70 27.70
C CYS A 102 -24.78 -4.19 27.68
N ARG A 103 -24.46 -4.73 26.51
CA ARG A 103 -24.03 -6.13 26.35
C ARG A 103 -22.88 -6.20 25.35
N GLU A 104 -21.83 -6.96 25.66
CA GLU A 104 -20.73 -7.26 24.73
C GLU A 104 -20.07 -6.03 24.07
N GLY A 105 -20.03 -4.89 24.77
CA GLY A 105 -19.44 -3.66 24.23
C GLY A 105 -20.37 -2.89 23.30
N VAL A 106 -21.68 -3.10 23.38
CA VAL A 106 -22.69 -2.31 22.65
C VAL A 106 -23.88 -1.94 23.55
N CYS A 107 -24.50 -0.80 23.27
CA CYS A 107 -25.80 -0.45 23.82
C CYS A 107 -26.94 -1.22 23.13
N LEU A 108 -27.96 -1.60 23.91
CA LEU A 108 -29.15 -2.32 23.46
C LEU A 108 -30.30 -1.39 23.04
#